data_AF-A0A425W6A4-F1
#
_entry.id   AF-A0A425W6A4-F1
#
_cell.length_a   1.000
_cell.length_b   1.000
_cell.length_c   1.000
_cell.angle_alpha   90.00
_cell.angle_beta   90.00
_cell.angle_gamma   90.00
#
_symmetry.space_group_name_H-M   'P 1'
#
loop_
_entity.id
_entity.type
_entity.pdbx_description
1 polymer ?
#
loop_
_entity_poly.entity_id
_entity_poly.type
_entity_poly.pdbx_seq_one_letter_code
_entity_poly.pdbx_strand_id
1 'polypeptide(L)'
;MPTPEDYGAPINSDDVNDFIHMVEQAFSPIEAWYRGETEVDDVVALVQDQFDAYEKAAAPYRDLLKRTYVWKDEMDAAARRTRVSGDPKNDTADKTFDRIAYSQIQFAVFRANYCVQQIITSAHKATQAFEGLIKHVPQLLEQGEDLRSVPWTELTLLKKSRRGVGPFRYQK
;
A
#
# COMPACT_ATOMS: atom_id res chain seq x y z
N MET A 1 -27.32 0.14 -16.07
CA MET A 1 -26.12 0.85 -16.57
C MET A 1 -24.90 0.08 -16.09
N PRO A 2 -23.82 0.00 -16.87
CA PRO A 2 -22.61 -0.63 -16.41
C PRO A 2 -22.08 0.10 -15.17
N THR A 3 -21.65 -0.66 -14.19
CA THR A 3 -20.95 -0.25 -12.98
C THR A 3 -19.47 0.03 -13.29
N PRO A 4 -18.75 0.72 -12.42
CA PRO A 4 -17.29 0.86 -12.52
C PRO A 4 -16.54 -0.47 -12.61
N GLU A 5 -17.11 -1.56 -12.07
CA GLU A 5 -16.57 -2.92 -12.24
C GLU A 5 -16.57 -3.38 -13.71
N ASP A 6 -17.50 -2.87 -14.54
CA ASP A 6 -17.60 -3.21 -15.96
C ASP A 6 -16.47 -2.62 -16.83
N TYR A 7 -15.65 -1.72 -16.27
CA TYR A 7 -14.42 -1.23 -16.91
C TYR A 7 -13.16 -2.04 -16.54
N GLY A 8 -13.32 -3.12 -15.76
CA GLY A 8 -12.29 -4.13 -15.53
C GLY A 8 -11.03 -3.60 -14.86
N ALA A 9 -11.16 -2.67 -13.90
CA ALA A 9 -10.04 -2.17 -13.12
C ALA A 9 -9.27 -3.35 -12.49
N PRO A 10 -7.95 -3.51 -12.73
CA PRO A 10 -7.19 -4.65 -12.22
C PRO A 10 -7.09 -4.69 -10.70
N ILE A 11 -7.25 -3.53 -10.06
CA ILE A 11 -7.14 -3.34 -8.61
C ILE A 11 -8.46 -2.83 -8.04
N ASN A 12 -8.80 -3.31 -6.85
CA ASN A 12 -9.98 -2.91 -6.12
C ASN A 12 -9.66 -2.72 -4.62
N SER A 13 -10.71 -2.59 -3.79
CA SER A 13 -10.57 -2.34 -2.36
C SER A 13 -10.17 -3.58 -1.57
N ASP A 14 -10.47 -4.78 -2.07
CA ASP A 14 -10.06 -6.03 -1.44
C ASP A 14 -8.55 -6.20 -1.54
N ASP A 15 -7.95 -5.86 -2.70
CA ASP A 15 -6.48 -5.86 -2.85
C ASP A 15 -5.77 -4.92 -1.85
N VAL A 16 -6.40 -3.80 -1.48
CA VAL A 16 -5.86 -2.88 -0.48
C VAL A 16 -5.90 -3.54 0.91
N ASN A 17 -7.02 -4.15 1.27
CA ASN A 17 -7.19 -4.83 2.55
C ASN A 17 -6.24 -6.02 2.67
N ASP A 18 -6.12 -6.82 1.62
CA ASP A 18 -5.21 -7.97 1.56
C ASP A 18 -3.75 -7.52 1.68
N PHE A 19 -3.37 -6.42 1.03
CA PHE A 19 -2.04 -5.85 1.17
C PHE A 19 -1.75 -5.38 2.59
N ILE A 20 -2.69 -4.64 3.20
CA ILE A 20 -2.54 -4.16 4.59
C ILE A 20 -2.42 -5.35 5.54
N HIS A 21 -3.26 -6.37 5.38
CA HIS A 21 -3.23 -7.55 6.23
C HIS A 21 -1.91 -8.32 6.08
N MET A 22 -1.40 -8.45 4.86
CA MET A 22 -0.08 -9.03 4.61
C MET A 22 1.04 -8.25 5.33
N VAL A 23 1.00 -6.91 5.31
CA VAL A 23 1.96 -6.08 6.07
C VAL A 23 1.83 -6.35 7.57
N GLU A 24 0.61 -6.36 8.12
CA GLU A 24 0.37 -6.65 9.53
C GLU A 24 0.89 -8.02 9.95
N GLN A 25 0.69 -9.05 9.10
CA GLN A 25 1.20 -10.39 9.33
C GLN A 25 2.72 -10.43 9.40
N ALA A 26 3.43 -9.70 8.52
CA ALA A 26 4.89 -9.64 8.54
C ALA A 26 5.45 -8.94 9.80
N PHE A 27 4.75 -7.91 10.31
CA PHE A 27 5.18 -7.23 11.55
C PHE A 27 4.79 -7.97 12.82
N SER A 28 3.75 -8.82 12.79
CA SER A 28 3.18 -9.43 13.99
C SER A 28 4.21 -10.19 14.86
N PRO A 29 5.16 -10.97 14.30
CA PRO A 29 6.15 -11.67 15.12
C PRO A 29 7.12 -10.73 15.84
N ILE A 30 7.53 -9.64 15.17
CA ILE A 30 8.41 -8.63 15.76
C ILE A 30 7.67 -7.86 16.86
N GLU A 31 6.41 -7.49 16.62
CA GLU A 31 5.60 -6.82 17.64
C GLU A 31 5.36 -7.71 18.87
N ALA A 32 5.10 -9.01 18.68
CA ALA A 32 4.92 -9.95 19.78
C ALA A 32 6.20 -10.10 20.62
N TRP A 33 7.35 -10.22 19.96
CA TRP A 33 8.64 -10.23 20.65
C TRP A 33 8.89 -8.93 21.42
N TYR A 34 8.62 -7.77 20.80
CA TYR A 34 8.86 -6.46 21.41
C TYR A 34 7.99 -6.23 22.65
N ARG A 35 6.77 -6.76 22.66
CA ARG A 35 5.84 -6.69 23.82
C ARG A 35 6.14 -7.72 24.92
N GLY A 36 7.12 -8.62 24.72
CA GLY A 36 7.40 -9.71 25.65
C GLY A 36 6.35 -10.84 25.61
N GLU A 37 5.55 -10.93 24.55
CA GLU A 37 4.58 -12.01 24.35
C GLU A 37 5.25 -13.28 23.82
N THR A 38 6.45 -13.16 23.25
CA THR A 38 7.23 -14.28 22.70
C THR A 38 8.71 -14.06 22.97
N GLU A 39 9.40 -15.10 23.43
CA GLU A 39 10.86 -15.10 23.58
C GLU A 39 11.51 -15.59 22.29
N VAL A 40 12.60 -14.92 21.89
CA VAL A 40 13.29 -15.16 20.62
C VAL A 40 14.79 -15.12 20.87
N ASP A 41 15.49 -16.16 20.45
CA ASP A 41 16.93 -16.32 20.69
C ASP A 41 17.79 -15.35 19.85
N ASP A 42 17.37 -15.07 18.61
CA ASP A 42 18.04 -14.14 17.70
C ASP A 42 17.02 -13.20 17.06
N VAL A 43 16.93 -11.99 17.60
CA VAL A 43 16.01 -10.99 17.08
C VAL A 43 16.48 -10.37 15.76
N VAL A 44 17.79 -10.38 15.47
CA VAL A 44 18.31 -9.90 14.18
C VAL A 44 17.85 -10.83 13.07
N ALA A 45 17.96 -12.14 13.29
CA ALA A 45 17.42 -13.15 12.39
C ALA A 45 15.90 -13.00 12.23
N LEU A 46 15.15 -12.80 13.32
CA LEU A 46 13.70 -12.57 13.25
C LEU A 46 13.34 -11.39 12.34
N VAL A 47 14.00 -10.24 12.52
CA VAL A 47 13.72 -9.04 11.72
C VAL A 47 14.03 -9.28 10.24
N GLN A 48 15.15 -9.92 9.93
CA GLN A 48 15.54 -10.24 8.56
C GLN A 48 14.57 -11.23 7.91
N ASP A 49 14.19 -12.30 8.62
CA ASP A 49 13.25 -13.31 8.13
C ASP A 49 11.88 -12.71 7.82
N GLN A 50 11.38 -11.82 8.70
CA GLN A 50 10.11 -11.14 8.46
C GLN A 50 10.19 -10.13 7.31
N PHE A 51 11.32 -9.46 7.12
CA PHE A 51 11.53 -8.60 5.96
C PHE A 51 11.54 -9.39 4.65
N ASP A 52 12.26 -10.50 4.61
CA ASP A 52 12.32 -11.37 3.42
C ASP A 52 10.95 -11.98 3.11
N ALA A 53 10.19 -12.38 4.14
CA ALA A 53 8.82 -12.84 4.00
C ALA A 53 7.90 -11.75 3.43
N TYR A 54 8.00 -10.52 3.93
CA TYR A 54 7.28 -9.36 3.39
C TYR A 54 7.64 -9.10 1.93
N GLU A 55 8.92 -9.05 1.58
CA GLU A 55 9.38 -8.79 0.21
C GLU A 55 8.88 -9.84 -0.77
N LYS A 56 8.90 -11.11 -0.37
CA LYS A 56 8.35 -12.22 -1.16
C LYS A 56 6.83 -12.11 -1.33
N ALA A 57 6.11 -11.81 -0.25
CA ALA A 57 4.65 -11.67 -0.28
C ALA A 57 4.19 -10.41 -1.03
N ALA A 58 4.99 -9.35 -1.05
CA ALA A 58 4.70 -8.10 -1.75
C ALA A 58 4.94 -8.20 -3.27
N ALA A 59 5.66 -9.22 -3.76
CA ALA A 59 6.01 -9.35 -5.17
C ALA A 59 4.79 -9.34 -6.13
N PRO A 60 3.68 -10.08 -5.87
CA PRO A 60 2.49 -10.04 -6.73
C PRO A 60 1.86 -8.65 -6.83
N TYR A 61 1.95 -7.84 -5.77
CA TYR A 61 1.40 -6.48 -5.75
C TYR A 61 2.21 -5.52 -6.62
N ARG A 62 3.53 -5.73 -6.77
CA ARG A 62 4.34 -4.93 -7.71
C ARG A 62 3.86 -5.12 -9.15
N ASP A 63 3.54 -6.36 -9.50
CA ASP A 63 3.02 -6.67 -10.84
C ASP A 63 1.57 -6.22 -11.01
N LEU A 64 0.74 -6.30 -9.96
CA LEU A 64 -0.59 -5.70 -9.94
C LEU A 64 -0.52 -4.19 -10.20
N LEU A 65 0.33 -3.46 -9.48
CA LEU A 65 0.50 -2.01 -9.66
C LEU A 65 0.93 -1.66 -11.08
N LYS A 66 1.91 -2.38 -11.65
CA LYS A 66 2.33 -2.18 -13.05
C LYS A 66 1.18 -2.37 -14.03
N ARG A 67 0.40 -3.45 -13.89
CA ARG A 67 -0.78 -3.71 -14.73
C ARG A 67 -1.82 -2.60 -14.59
N THR A 68 -2.05 -2.10 -13.38
CA THR A 68 -2.96 -0.99 -13.13
C THR A 68 -2.51 0.30 -13.82
N TYR A 69 -1.21 0.60 -13.84
CA TYR A 69 -0.70 1.78 -14.57
C TYR A 69 -0.95 1.67 -16.08
N VAL A 70 -0.69 0.49 -16.68
CA VAL A 70 -0.98 0.26 -18.11
C VAL A 70 -2.47 0.39 -18.40
N TRP A 71 -3.31 -0.26 -17.58
CA TRP A 71 -4.77 -0.15 -17.70
C TRP A 71 -5.26 1.29 -17.57
N LYS A 72 -4.67 2.08 -16.66
CA LYS A 72 -5.01 3.48 -16.47
C LYS A 72 -4.72 4.29 -17.74
N ASP A 73 -3.57 4.07 -18.39
CA ASP A 73 -3.24 4.78 -19.64
C ASP A 73 -4.23 4.45 -20.75
N GLU A 74 -4.70 3.20 -20.84
CA GLU A 74 -5.75 2.77 -21.76
C GLU A 74 -7.09 3.45 -21.45
N MET A 75 -7.48 3.53 -20.17
CA MET A 75 -8.69 4.22 -19.74
C MET A 75 -8.62 5.73 -19.96
N ASP A 76 -7.48 6.37 -19.72
CA ASP A 76 -7.26 7.79 -20.01
C ASP A 76 -7.34 8.08 -21.52
N ALA A 77 -6.94 7.13 -22.37
CA ALA A 77 -7.15 7.20 -23.82
C ALA A 77 -8.63 7.00 -24.19
N ALA A 78 -9.33 6.05 -23.55
CA ALA A 78 -10.76 5.82 -23.75
C ALA A 78 -11.60 7.03 -23.35
N ALA A 79 -11.33 7.63 -22.19
CA ALA A 79 -11.99 8.85 -21.72
C ALA A 79 -11.79 10.01 -22.70
N ARG A 80 -10.61 10.15 -23.31
CA ARG A 80 -10.39 11.17 -24.33
C ARG A 80 -11.26 10.97 -25.58
N ARG A 81 -11.52 9.71 -25.97
CA ARG A 81 -12.37 9.38 -27.13
C ARG A 81 -13.86 9.62 -26.86
N THR A 82 -14.33 9.43 -25.63
CA THR A 82 -15.76 9.57 -25.26
C THR A 82 -16.12 10.94 -24.69
N ARG A 83 -15.17 11.88 -24.62
CA ARG A 83 -15.41 13.20 -24.04
C ARG A 83 -16.32 14.04 -24.93
N VAL A 84 -17.45 14.48 -24.38
CA VAL A 84 -18.40 15.39 -25.05
C VAL A 84 -18.41 16.78 -24.39
N SER A 85 -18.23 17.83 -25.20
CA SER A 85 -18.32 19.25 -24.79
C SER A 85 -19.65 19.87 -25.24
N GLY A 86 -20.23 20.78 -24.45
CA GLY A 86 -21.49 21.47 -24.77
C GLY A 86 -22.56 21.35 -23.68
N ASP A 87 -23.75 21.92 -23.93
CA ASP A 87 -24.88 21.91 -23.00
C ASP A 87 -25.59 20.53 -23.02
N PRO A 88 -25.62 19.79 -21.89
CA PRO A 88 -26.28 18.50 -21.79
C PRO A 88 -27.77 18.52 -22.14
N LYS A 89 -28.44 19.67 -22.02
CA LYS A 89 -29.88 19.80 -22.31
C LYS A 89 -30.20 19.64 -23.80
N ASN A 90 -29.20 19.79 -24.67
CA ASN A 90 -29.33 19.68 -26.12
C ASN A 90 -28.53 18.47 -26.68
N ASP A 91 -28.10 17.55 -25.81
CA ASP A 91 -27.37 16.36 -26.25
C ASP A 91 -28.31 15.43 -27.06
N THR A 92 -27.79 14.90 -28.17
CA THR A 92 -28.42 13.75 -28.83
C THR A 92 -28.28 12.50 -27.96
N ALA A 93 -29.02 11.44 -28.27
CA ALA A 93 -28.92 10.17 -27.54
C ALA A 93 -27.46 9.66 -27.50
N ASP A 94 -26.75 9.70 -28.63
CA ASP A 94 -25.35 9.29 -28.72
C ASP A 94 -24.43 10.13 -27.82
N LYS A 95 -24.61 11.46 -27.80
CA LYS A 95 -23.83 12.37 -26.94
C LYS A 95 -24.09 12.11 -25.46
N THR A 96 -25.33 11.79 -25.10
CA THR A 96 -25.70 11.44 -23.72
C THR A 96 -25.02 10.13 -23.32
N PHE A 97 -25.03 9.13 -24.20
CA PHE A 97 -24.34 7.86 -23.96
C PHE A 97 -22.83 8.05 -23.78
N ASP A 98 -22.17 8.78 -24.69
CA ASP A 98 -20.73 9.06 -24.61
C ASP A 98 -20.37 9.81 -23.32
N ARG A 99 -21.21 10.77 -22.90
CA ARG A 99 -21.03 11.50 -21.64
C ARG A 99 -21.12 10.57 -20.42
N ILE A 100 -22.09 9.67 -20.40
CA ILE A 100 -22.22 8.67 -19.33
C ILE A 100 -20.98 7.77 -19.31
N ALA A 101 -20.56 7.25 -20.46
CA ALA A 101 -19.37 6.42 -20.58
C ALA A 101 -18.11 7.15 -20.10
N TYR A 102 -17.93 8.42 -20.48
CA TYR A 102 -16.85 9.28 -20.00
C TYR A 102 -16.83 9.36 -18.47
N SER A 103 -17.97 9.67 -17.85
CA SER A 103 -18.09 9.77 -16.39
C SER A 103 -17.76 8.45 -15.68
N GLN A 104 -18.20 7.32 -16.25
CA GLN A 104 -17.91 6.01 -15.66
C GLN A 104 -16.43 5.63 -15.77
N ILE A 105 -15.79 5.90 -16.91
CA ILE A 105 -14.33 5.70 -17.08
C ILE A 105 -13.56 6.56 -16.07
N GLN A 106 -13.92 7.83 -15.92
CA GLN A 106 -13.27 8.73 -14.95
C GLN A 106 -13.40 8.22 -13.51
N PHE A 107 -14.58 7.72 -13.15
CA PHE A 107 -14.79 7.13 -11.83
C PHE A 107 -13.95 5.87 -11.61
N ALA A 108 -13.86 4.98 -12.61
CA ALA A 108 -13.02 3.78 -12.53
C ALA A 108 -11.54 4.13 -12.36
N VAL A 109 -11.03 5.11 -13.13
CA VAL A 109 -9.66 5.63 -13.00
C VAL A 109 -9.41 6.20 -11.60
N PHE A 110 -10.35 7.00 -11.07
CA PHE A 110 -10.25 7.53 -9.71
C PHE A 110 -10.13 6.43 -8.66
N ARG A 111 -11.01 5.41 -8.71
CA ARG A 111 -10.99 4.28 -7.76
C ARG A 111 -9.66 3.51 -7.83
N ALA A 112 -9.18 3.21 -9.04
CA ALA A 112 -7.91 2.52 -9.22
C ALA A 112 -6.73 3.32 -8.65
N ASN A 113 -6.69 4.64 -8.89
CA ASN A 113 -5.67 5.52 -8.33
C ASN A 113 -5.71 5.56 -6.79
N TYR A 114 -6.91 5.61 -6.20
CA TYR A 114 -7.07 5.56 -4.76
C TYR A 114 -6.47 4.27 -4.18
N CYS A 115 -6.79 3.10 -4.76
CA CYS A 115 -6.25 1.82 -4.31
C CYS A 115 -4.72 1.75 -4.46
N VAL A 116 -4.20 2.17 -5.61
CA VAL A 116 -2.74 2.26 -5.87
C VAL A 116 -2.05 3.12 -4.82
N GLN A 117 -2.60 4.31 -4.50
CA GLN A 117 -2.02 5.20 -3.50
C GLN A 117 -2.01 4.60 -2.10
N GLN A 118 -3.07 3.90 -1.70
CA GLN A 118 -3.10 3.22 -0.39
C GLN A 118 -2.03 2.14 -0.30
N ILE A 119 -1.90 1.27 -1.32
CA ILE A 119 -0.87 0.22 -1.35
C ILE A 119 0.54 0.83 -1.32
N ILE A 120 0.83 1.81 -2.17
CA ILE A 120 2.16 2.45 -2.23
C ILE A 120 2.51 3.12 -0.89
N THR A 121 1.55 3.81 -0.27
CA THR A 121 1.78 4.49 1.01
C THR A 121 2.07 3.48 2.12
N SER A 122 1.30 2.39 2.20
CA SER A 122 1.51 1.32 3.16
C SER A 122 2.84 0.60 2.92
N ALA A 123 3.18 0.31 1.67
CA ALA A 123 4.45 -0.31 1.29
C ALA A 123 5.65 0.56 1.69
N HIS A 124 5.55 1.87 1.45
CA HIS A 124 6.61 2.81 1.82
C HIS A 124 6.83 2.85 3.34
N LYS A 125 5.75 2.92 4.12
CA LYS A 125 5.81 2.87 5.59
C LYS A 125 6.42 1.55 6.08
N ALA A 126 5.98 0.41 5.54
CA ALA A 126 6.48 -0.91 5.90
C ALA A 126 7.99 -1.03 5.62
N THR A 127 8.42 -0.64 4.42
CA THR A 127 9.83 -0.67 4.02
C THR A 127 10.69 0.21 4.94
N GLN A 128 10.25 1.43 5.24
CA GLN A 128 10.97 2.31 6.17
C GLN A 128 11.10 1.72 7.57
N ALA A 129 10.04 1.09 8.08
CA ALA A 129 10.06 0.48 9.40
C ALA A 129 11.02 -0.72 9.45
N PHE A 130 10.99 -1.60 8.44
CA PHE A 130 11.94 -2.72 8.34
C PHE A 130 13.39 -2.23 8.20
N GLU A 131 13.67 -1.29 7.31
CA GLU A 131 15.01 -0.73 7.15
C GLU A 131 15.51 -0.05 8.44
N GLY A 132 14.61 0.58 9.21
CA GLY A 132 14.90 1.10 10.53
C GLY A 132 15.32 -0.01 11.50
N LEU A 133 14.51 -1.07 11.60
CA LEU A 133 14.77 -2.20 12.49
C LEU A 133 16.08 -2.90 12.12
N ILE A 134 16.28 -3.24 10.84
CA ILE A 134 17.50 -3.89 10.33
C ILE A 134 18.75 -3.09 10.69
N LYS A 135 18.65 -1.76 10.68
CA LYS A 135 19.78 -0.89 11.00
C LYS A 135 20.03 -0.75 12.49
N HIS A 136 18.99 -0.51 13.28
CA HIS A 136 19.14 -0.08 14.68
C HIS A 136 19.22 -1.25 15.65
N VAL A 137 18.52 -2.34 15.38
CA VAL A 137 18.50 -3.52 16.26
C VAL A 137 19.90 -4.08 16.49
N PRO A 138 20.73 -4.35 15.46
CA PRO A 138 22.10 -4.80 15.68
C PRO A 138 22.96 -3.78 16.44
N GLN A 139 22.82 -2.49 16.11
CA GLN A 139 23.61 -1.41 16.71
C GLN A 139 23.35 -1.24 18.21
N LEU A 140 22.09 -1.36 18.63
CA LEU A 140 21.70 -1.23 20.03
C LEU A 140 22.08 -2.48 20.83
N LEU A 141 21.99 -3.68 20.24
CA LEU A 141 22.48 -4.90 20.85
C LEU A 141 23.99 -4.87 21.08
N GLU A 142 24.77 -4.37 20.12
CA GLU A 142 26.22 -4.17 20.26
C GLU A 142 26.57 -3.20 21.41
N GLN A 143 25.68 -2.27 21.75
CA GLN A 143 25.83 -1.33 22.85
C GLN A 143 25.41 -1.92 24.21
N GLY A 144 24.85 -3.13 24.23
CA GLY A 144 24.31 -3.76 25.43
C GLY A 144 22.97 -3.16 25.89
N GLU A 145 22.29 -2.43 25.02
CA GLU A 145 20.98 -1.83 25.32
C GLU A 145 19.88 -2.89 25.29
N ASP A 146 18.94 -2.78 26.21
CA ASP A 146 17.70 -3.55 26.15
C ASP A 146 16.78 -2.93 25.09
N LEU A 147 16.60 -3.61 23.97
CA LEU A 147 15.77 -3.16 22.86
C LEU A 147 14.32 -2.87 23.28
N ARG A 148 13.78 -3.56 24.29
CA ARG A 148 12.40 -3.33 24.78
C ARG A 148 12.27 -2.03 25.56
N SER A 149 13.39 -1.45 26.02
CA SER A 149 13.42 -0.13 26.67
C SER A 149 13.41 1.03 25.68
N VAL A 150 13.76 0.77 24.42
CA VAL A 150 13.78 1.77 23.34
C VAL A 150 12.40 1.90 22.73
N PRO A 151 11.84 3.11 22.56
CA PRO A 151 10.53 3.29 21.93
C PRO A 151 10.48 2.68 20.52
N TRP A 152 9.40 1.97 20.19
CA TRP A 152 9.19 1.35 18.87
C TRP A 152 9.40 2.33 17.71
N THR A 153 8.97 3.58 17.89
CA THR A 153 9.13 4.63 16.89
C THR A 153 10.59 4.94 16.61
N GLU A 154 11.48 4.81 17.60
CA GLU A 154 12.92 5.04 17.42
C GLU A 154 13.60 3.82 16.78
N LEU A 155 13.18 2.60 17.16
CA LEU A 155 13.64 1.36 16.53
C LEU A 155 13.32 1.30 15.04
N THR A 156 12.21 1.92 14.61
CA THR A 156 11.78 1.97 13.21
C THR A 156 12.19 3.25 12.46
N LEU A 157 12.82 4.22 13.14
CA LEU A 157 13.13 5.53 12.56
C LEU A 157 14.44 5.52 11.76
N LEU A 158 14.38 5.49 10.44
CA LEU A 158 15.55 5.89 9.65
C LEU A 158 15.89 7.38 9.89
N LYS A 159 17.13 7.69 10.28
CA LYS A 159 17.65 9.07 10.55
C LYS A 159 17.34 10.14 9.46
N LYS A 160 16.90 9.74 8.26
CA LYS A 160 16.44 10.65 7.20
C LYS A 160 14.95 11.05 7.29
N SER A 161 14.14 10.36 8.09
CA SER A 161 12.76 10.69 8.40
C SER A 161 12.68 11.46 9.73
N ARG A 162 11.85 12.50 9.81
CA ARG A 162 11.59 13.25 11.07
C ARG A 162 10.46 12.65 11.91
N ARG A 163 9.83 11.55 11.48
CA ARG A 163 8.75 10.85 12.19
C ARG A 163 8.87 9.34 12.01
N GLY A 164 8.89 8.59 13.11
CA GLY A 164 8.88 7.13 13.08
C GLY A 164 7.51 6.61 12.62
N VAL A 165 7.45 5.35 12.21
CA VAL A 165 6.18 4.68 11.94
C VAL A 165 5.70 4.11 13.28
N GLY A 166 4.62 4.67 13.85
CA GLY A 166 3.99 4.07 15.03
C GLY A 166 3.49 2.65 14.73
N PRO A 167 3.22 1.80 15.73
CA PRO A 167 2.88 0.40 15.48
C PRO A 167 1.59 0.29 14.65
N PHE A 168 1.56 -0.65 13.69
CA PHE A 168 0.50 -0.71 12.67
C PHE A 168 -0.88 -0.96 13.28
N ARG A 169 -0.95 -1.73 14.38
CA ARG A 169 -2.19 -1.99 15.12
C ARG A 169 -2.84 -0.76 15.76
N TYR A 170 -2.09 0.32 16.01
CA TYR A 170 -2.60 1.52 16.70
C TYR A 170 -2.94 2.69 15.76
N GLN A 171 -2.92 2.49 14.44
CA GLN A 171 -3.24 3.53 13.44
C GLN A 171 -4.67 3.41 12.85
N LYS A 172 -5.61 2.78 13.58
CA LYS A 172 -7.04 2.73 13.19
C LYS A 172 -7.72 4.09 13.31
#